data_AF-W4GIQ3-F1
#
_entry.id   AF-W4GIQ3-F1
#
_cell.length_a   1.000
_cell.length_b   1.000
_cell.length_c   1.000
_cell.angle_alpha   90.00
_cell.angle_beta   90.00
_cell.angle_gamma   90.00
#
_symmetry.space_group_name_H-M   'P 1'
#
loop_
_entity.id
_entity.type
_entity.pdbx_description
1 polymer ?
#
loop_
_entity_poly.entity_id
_entity_poly.type
_entity_poly.pdbx_seq_one_letter_code
_entity_poly.pdbx_strand_id
1 'polypeptide(L)'
;MSITQRNLMELAPFAKTARQRATLHALIAAYVIERPLIPAIRFNLDATTNATAILDYRFDIAGVKELGFVLGLPAVIITPKRVRVHREEAMCVLLGRLAFPVRFHTMTKTFGRSRSSLCDIFLHLVNELYARWGSLLFFNKKVVVHYLQNVVENPALPCG
;
A
#
# COMPACT_ATOMS: atom_id res chain seq x y z
N MET A 1 7.65 33.80 1.34
CA MET A 1 8.17 33.94 -0.03
C MET A 1 8.27 32.57 -0.66
N SER A 2 7.44 32.24 -1.66
CA SER A 2 7.52 30.95 -2.35
C SER A 2 8.51 31.06 -3.51
N ILE A 3 9.62 30.32 -3.43
CA ILE A 3 10.55 30.16 -4.55
C ILE A 3 9.80 29.40 -5.65
N THR A 4 9.65 30.00 -6.83
CA THR A 4 8.99 29.35 -7.98
C THR A 4 9.99 28.61 -8.84
N GLN A 5 9.52 27.70 -9.70
CA GLN A 5 10.37 26.93 -10.60
C GLN A 5 11.18 27.82 -11.55
N ARG A 6 10.65 28.99 -11.94
CA ARG A 6 11.38 30.01 -12.74
C ARG A 6 12.58 30.55 -11.98
N ASN A 7 12.38 30.93 -10.71
CA ASN A 7 13.46 31.42 -9.85
C ASN A 7 14.56 30.37 -9.63
N LEU A 8 14.22 29.07 -9.62
CA LEU A 8 15.22 27.99 -9.52
C LEU A 8 15.97 27.75 -10.84
N MET A 9 15.29 27.91 -11.99
CA MET A 9 15.96 27.82 -13.30
C MET A 9 16.93 28.98 -13.54
N GLU A 10 16.66 30.16 -12.99
CA GLU A 10 17.58 31.30 -13.01
C GLU A 10 18.90 31.04 -12.27
N LEU A 11 18.94 30.04 -11.37
CA LEU A 11 20.15 29.63 -10.66
C LEU A 11 21.02 28.64 -11.45
N ALA A 12 20.52 28.06 -12.54
CA ALA A 12 21.24 27.11 -13.39
C ALA A 12 22.60 27.63 -13.93
N PRO A 13 22.72 28.87 -14.45
CA PRO A 13 24.00 29.40 -14.90
C PRO A 13 25.03 29.62 -13.78
N PHE A 14 24.59 29.72 -12.53
CA PHE A 14 25.46 29.91 -11.37
C PHE A 14 26.03 28.59 -10.82
N ALA A 15 25.46 27.45 -11.22
CA ALA A 15 25.93 26.13 -10.84
C ALA A 15 27.08 25.66 -11.74
N LYS A 16 28.31 26.08 -11.42
CA LYS A 16 29.51 25.78 -12.24
C LYS A 16 30.06 24.38 -11.99
N THR A 17 29.99 23.89 -10.76
CA THR A 17 30.50 22.56 -10.38
C THR A 17 29.46 21.46 -10.59
N ALA A 18 29.91 20.21 -10.76
CA ALA A 18 29.02 19.05 -10.87
C ALA A 18 28.16 18.86 -9.61
N ARG A 19 28.72 19.13 -8.41
CA ARG A 19 27.98 19.08 -7.14
C ARG A 19 26.88 20.14 -7.09
N GLN A 20 27.16 21.38 -7.46
CA GLN A 20 26.15 22.45 -7.49
C GLN A 20 25.02 22.13 -8.46
N ARG A 21 25.34 21.60 -9.65
CA ARG A 21 24.33 21.18 -10.63
C ARG A 21 23.46 20.05 -10.10
N ALA A 22 24.05 19.02 -9.50
CA ALA A 22 23.30 17.93 -8.87
C ALA A 22 22.37 18.42 -7.75
N THR A 23 22.84 19.36 -6.93
CA THR A 23 22.06 19.94 -5.83
C THR A 23 20.89 20.78 -6.36
N LEU A 24 21.13 21.58 -7.42
CA LEU A 24 20.09 22.38 -8.07
C LEU A 24 19.04 21.48 -8.75
N HIS A 25 19.45 20.43 -9.47
CA HIS A 25 18.53 19.47 -10.06
C HIS A 25 17.68 18.77 -9.00
N ALA A 26 18.26 18.42 -7.84
CA ALA A 26 17.50 17.85 -6.72
C ALA A 26 16.46 18.83 -6.16
N LEU A 27 16.81 20.12 -6.03
CA LEU A 27 15.87 21.17 -5.59
C LEU A 27 14.74 21.40 -6.59
N ILE A 28 15.06 21.47 -7.89
CA ILE A 28 14.04 21.58 -8.95
C ILE A 28 13.13 20.36 -8.92
N ALA A 29 13.68 19.14 -8.85
CA ALA A 29 12.87 17.92 -8.77
C ALA A 29 11.99 17.85 -7.51
N ALA A 30 12.43 18.42 -6.39
CA ALA A 30 11.64 18.53 -5.17
C ALA A 30 10.49 19.55 -5.29
N TYR A 31 10.65 20.61 -6.09
CA TYR A 31 9.65 21.65 -6.32
C TYR A 31 8.68 21.35 -7.46
N VAL A 32 9.07 20.54 -8.44
CA VAL A 32 8.23 20.17 -9.60
C VAL A 32 7.15 19.16 -9.24
N ILE A 33 7.37 18.36 -8.19
CA ILE A 33 6.45 17.29 -7.79
C ILE A 33 5.90 17.62 -6.41
N GLU A 34 4.68 18.14 -6.36
CA GLU A 34 3.95 18.25 -5.09
C GLU A 34 3.78 16.84 -4.50
N ARG A 35 4.45 16.59 -3.36
CA ARG A 35 4.38 15.29 -2.70
C ARG A 35 3.09 15.24 -1.87
N PRO A 36 2.27 14.18 -2.01
CA PRO A 36 1.10 14.03 -1.16
C PRO A 36 1.56 13.93 0.31
N LEU A 37 0.97 14.76 1.16
CA LEU A 37 1.24 14.75 2.59
C LEU A 37 0.84 13.39 3.17
N ILE A 38 1.80 12.74 3.83
CA ILE A 38 1.55 11.53 4.62
C ILE A 38 1.22 11.99 6.03
N PRO A 39 0.00 11.74 6.52
CA PRO A 39 -0.35 12.18 7.86
C PRO A 39 0.46 11.39 8.88
N ALA A 40 0.94 12.07 9.93
CA ALA A 40 1.71 11.47 11.02
C ALA A 40 0.78 10.74 12.01
N ILE A 41 0.07 9.73 11.51
CA ILE A 41 -0.88 8.91 12.27
C ILE A 41 -0.21 7.58 12.60
N ARG A 42 -0.37 7.13 13.85
CA ARG A 42 -0.06 5.77 14.25
C ARG A 42 -1.37 4.99 14.31
N PHE A 43 -1.52 4.02 13.43
CA PHE A 43 -2.70 3.16 13.42
C PHE A 43 -2.78 2.38 14.73
N ASN A 44 -3.95 2.39 15.37
CA ASN A 44 -4.24 1.59 16.55
C ASN A 44 -5.62 0.93 16.37
N LEU A 45 -5.63 -0.40 16.24
CA LEU A 45 -6.87 -1.16 16.08
C LEU A 45 -7.77 -1.03 17.32
N ASP A 46 -7.17 -1.01 18.52
CA ASP A 46 -7.90 -0.94 19.79
C ASP A 46 -8.58 0.42 20.03
N ALA A 47 -8.24 1.44 19.25
CA ALA A 47 -8.93 2.74 19.28
C ALA A 47 -10.24 2.75 18.46
N THR A 48 -10.54 1.65 17.76
CA THR A 48 -11.73 1.52 16.88
C THR A 48 -12.86 0.81 17.63
N THR A 49 -14.10 0.92 17.15
CA THR A 49 -15.23 0.13 17.71
C THR A 49 -15.41 -1.18 16.94
N ASN A 50 -15.94 -2.21 17.61
CA ASN A 50 -16.25 -3.49 16.93
C ASN A 50 -17.18 -3.31 15.73
N ALA A 51 -18.18 -2.43 15.82
CA ALA A 51 -19.10 -2.14 14.72
C ALA A 51 -18.36 -1.57 13.50
N THR A 52 -17.45 -0.63 13.71
CA THR A 52 -16.61 -0.06 12.64
C THR A 52 -15.67 -1.12 12.06
N ALA A 53 -15.01 -1.92 12.90
CA ALA A 53 -14.11 -2.97 12.47
C ALA A 53 -14.80 -4.00 11.55
N ILE A 54 -16.03 -4.39 11.88
CA ILE A 54 -16.83 -5.31 11.05
C ILE A 54 -17.14 -4.70 9.67
N LEU A 55 -17.47 -3.41 9.61
CA LEU A 55 -17.75 -2.74 8.34
C LEU A 55 -16.49 -2.61 7.47
N ASP A 56 -15.35 -2.26 8.08
CA ASP A 56 -14.10 -2.01 7.35
C ASP A 56 -13.35 -3.30 6.98
N TYR A 57 -13.39 -4.32 7.85
CA TYR A 57 -12.54 -5.50 7.75
C TYR A 57 -13.31 -6.82 7.67
N ARG A 58 -14.64 -6.82 7.84
CA ARG A 58 -15.49 -8.01 7.96
C ARG A 58 -15.26 -8.86 9.22
N PHE A 59 -14.39 -8.41 10.12
CA PHE A 59 -14.08 -9.04 11.39
C PHE A 59 -14.15 -8.00 12.50
N ASP A 60 -14.52 -8.43 13.70
CA ASP A 60 -14.38 -7.62 14.91
C ASP A 60 -12.91 -7.50 15.33
N ILE A 61 -12.62 -6.67 16.34
CA ILE A 61 -11.24 -6.41 16.78
C ILE A 61 -10.55 -7.70 17.23
N ALA A 62 -11.26 -8.52 18.02
CA ALA A 62 -10.73 -9.80 18.49
C ALA A 62 -10.46 -10.76 17.32
N GLY A 63 -11.41 -10.88 16.37
CA GLY A 63 -11.26 -11.71 15.20
C GLY A 63 -10.09 -11.31 14.30
N VAL A 64 -9.81 -10.01 14.12
CA VAL A 64 -8.62 -9.56 13.37
C VAL A 64 -7.33 -10.01 14.05
N LYS A 65 -7.24 -9.89 15.38
CA LYS A 65 -6.05 -10.28 16.15
C LYS A 65 -5.85 -11.79 16.14
N GLU A 66 -6.93 -12.54 16.37
CA GLU A 66 -6.94 -14.00 16.36
C GLU A 66 -6.57 -14.53 14.97
N LEU A 67 -7.14 -13.98 13.90
CA LEU A 67 -6.83 -14.39 12.53
C LEU A 67 -5.36 -14.21 12.21
N GLY A 68 -4.75 -13.07 12.59
CA GLY A 68 -3.32 -12.86 12.42
C GLY A 68 -2.47 -13.90 13.17
N PHE A 69 -2.90 -14.32 14.36
CA PHE A 69 -2.24 -15.35 15.15
C PHE A 69 -2.37 -16.74 14.53
N VAL A 70 -3.59 -17.15 14.15
CA VAL A 70 -3.87 -18.47 13.56
C VAL A 70 -3.20 -18.63 12.20
N LEU A 71 -3.12 -17.57 11.39
CA LEU A 71 -2.37 -17.57 10.13
C LEU A 71 -0.85 -17.67 10.33
N GLY A 72 -0.37 -17.60 11.58
CA GLY A 72 1.02 -17.75 11.98
C GLY A 72 1.88 -16.51 11.69
N LEU A 73 1.27 -15.33 11.54
CA LEU A 73 2.04 -14.12 11.23
C LEU A 73 2.87 -13.68 12.44
N PRO A 74 4.12 -13.23 12.23
CA PRO A 74 4.96 -12.73 13.30
C PRO A 74 4.37 -11.43 13.89
N ALA A 75 4.66 -11.15 15.16
CA ALA A 75 4.16 -9.95 15.84
C ALA A 75 4.58 -8.64 15.13
N VAL A 76 5.78 -8.64 14.54
CA VAL A 76 6.30 -7.57 13.69
C VAL A 76 6.71 -8.16 12.35
N ILE A 77 6.15 -7.61 11.28
CA ILE A 77 6.46 -7.99 9.90
C ILE A 77 7.44 -6.96 9.34
N ILE A 78 8.47 -7.45 8.67
CA ILE A 78 9.49 -6.64 8.02
C ILE A 78 9.47 -6.97 6.54
N THR A 79 9.02 -6.03 5.71
CA THR A 79 8.97 -6.25 4.27
C THR A 79 10.37 -6.20 3.64
N PRO A 80 10.56 -6.67 2.40
CA PRO A 80 11.84 -6.58 1.69
C PRO A 80 12.37 -5.14 1.57
N LYS A 81 11.48 -4.14 1.50
CA LYS A 81 11.85 -2.72 1.51
C LYS A 81 12.10 -2.16 2.91
N ARG A 82 12.30 -3.05 3.89
CA ARG A 82 12.58 -2.74 5.31
C ARG A 82 11.48 -1.92 5.98
N VAL A 83 10.24 -2.04 5.50
CA VAL A 83 9.08 -1.45 6.16
C VAL A 83 8.72 -2.33 7.35
N ARG A 84 8.75 -1.75 8.55
CA ARG A 84 8.33 -2.41 9.79
C ARG A 84 6.86 -2.12 10.05
N VAL A 85 6.06 -3.15 10.27
CA VAL A 85 4.62 -3.04 10.53
C VAL A 85 4.21 -4.06 11.60
N HIS A 86 3.31 -3.67 12.49
CA HIS A 86 2.74 -4.59 13.47
C HIS A 86 1.76 -5.55 12.79
N ARG A 87 1.62 -6.76 13.33
CA ARG A 87 0.70 -7.77 12.79
C ARG A 87 -0.72 -7.24 12.59
N GLU A 88 -1.26 -6.54 13.58
CA GLU A 88 -2.63 -6.01 13.55
C GLU A 88 -2.81 -4.98 12.43
N GLU A 89 -1.89 -4.02 12.33
CA GLU A 89 -1.89 -3.02 11.26
C GLU A 89 -1.80 -3.68 9.88
N ALA A 90 -0.90 -4.66 9.73
CA ALA A 90 -0.72 -5.36 8.47
C ALA A 90 -1.98 -6.16 8.08
N MET A 91 -2.63 -6.82 9.05
CA MET A 91 -3.90 -7.51 8.84
C MET A 91 -5.02 -6.55 8.43
N CYS A 92 -5.14 -5.39 9.07
CA CYS A 92 -6.12 -4.38 8.66
C CYS A 92 -5.87 -3.85 7.25
N VAL A 93 -4.61 -3.70 6.82
CA VAL A 93 -4.26 -3.34 5.44
C VAL A 93 -4.69 -4.43 4.45
N LEU A 94 -4.45 -5.69 4.78
CA LEU A 94 -4.83 -6.83 3.95
C LEU A 94 -6.36 -6.95 3.86
N LEU A 95 -7.03 -7.07 5.00
CA LEU A 95 -8.47 -7.26 5.11
C LEU A 95 -9.23 -6.08 4.51
N GLY A 96 -8.80 -4.84 4.76
CA GLY A 96 -9.46 -3.66 4.20
C GLY A 96 -9.45 -3.64 2.66
N ARG A 97 -8.45 -4.26 2.03
CA ARG A 97 -8.39 -4.40 0.56
C ARG A 97 -9.16 -5.60 0.03
N LEU A 98 -9.25 -6.67 0.80
CA LEU A 98 -10.00 -7.88 0.43
C LEU A 98 -11.51 -7.71 0.67
N ALA A 99 -11.90 -6.95 1.69
CA ALA A 99 -13.29 -6.63 1.99
C ALA A 99 -13.92 -5.72 0.94
N PHE A 100 -13.16 -4.76 0.41
CA PHE A 100 -13.56 -3.90 -0.68
C PHE A 100 -12.33 -3.35 -1.44
N PRO A 101 -12.34 -3.29 -2.78
CA PRO A 101 -11.22 -2.77 -3.55
C PRO A 101 -11.07 -1.24 -3.36
N VAL A 102 -10.33 -0.84 -2.31
CA VAL A 102 -10.06 0.57 -2.00
C VAL A 102 -8.70 1.02 -2.56
N ARG A 103 -8.59 2.30 -2.93
CA ARG A 103 -7.31 2.89 -3.36
C ARG A 103 -6.37 3.06 -2.15
N PHE A 104 -5.09 2.75 -2.32
CA PHE A 104 -4.05 3.01 -1.29
C PHE A 104 -3.95 4.48 -0.88
N HIS A 105 -4.34 5.40 -1.76
CA HIS A 105 -4.41 6.83 -1.42
C HIS A 105 -5.41 7.10 -0.29
N THR A 106 -6.59 6.48 -0.34
CA THR A 106 -7.60 6.62 0.71
C THR A 106 -7.11 6.02 2.02
N MET A 107 -6.50 4.84 1.96
CA MET A 107 -5.91 4.16 3.11
C MET A 107 -4.75 4.94 3.77
N THR A 108 -4.07 5.81 3.01
CA THR A 108 -2.99 6.67 3.57
C THR A 108 -3.51 7.53 4.73
N LYS A 109 -4.77 7.96 4.68
CA LYS A 109 -5.39 8.76 5.75
C LYS A 109 -5.64 7.95 7.02
N THR A 110 -5.97 6.67 6.89
CA THR A 110 -6.26 5.78 8.03
C THR A 110 -4.98 5.26 8.67
N PHE A 111 -4.01 4.83 7.86
CA PHE A 111 -2.81 4.15 8.36
C PHE A 111 -1.61 5.09 8.58
N GLY A 112 -1.65 6.33 8.09
CA GLY A 112 -0.51 7.25 8.21
C GLY A 112 0.74 6.80 7.44
N ARG A 113 0.56 5.93 6.43
CA ARG A 113 1.66 5.36 5.63
C ARG A 113 1.56 5.76 4.17
N SER A 114 2.72 5.87 3.53
CA SER A 114 2.78 6.15 2.09
C SER A 114 2.09 5.06 1.27
N ARG A 115 1.54 5.44 0.12
CA ARG A 115 0.92 4.51 -0.84
C ARG A 115 1.84 3.34 -1.21
N SER A 116 3.12 3.64 -1.44
CA SER A 116 4.14 2.64 -1.77
C SER A 116 4.39 1.67 -0.61
N SER A 117 4.40 2.17 0.62
CA SER A 117 4.53 1.32 1.82
C SER A 117 3.31 0.41 1.99
N LEU A 118 2.10 0.92 1.79
CA LEU A 118 0.87 0.12 1.91
C LEU A 118 0.79 -0.97 0.85
N CYS A 119 1.18 -0.65 -0.39
CA CYS A 119 1.28 -1.63 -1.47
C CYS A 119 2.29 -2.74 -1.14
N ASP A 120 3.45 -2.36 -0.60
CA ASP A 120 4.50 -3.30 -0.21
C ASP A 120 4.05 -4.24 0.91
N ILE A 121 3.40 -3.71 1.94
CA ILE A 121 2.83 -4.48 3.05
C ILE A 121 1.78 -5.47 2.54
N PHE A 122 0.84 -4.99 1.72
CA PHE A 122 -0.21 -5.81 1.13
C PHE A 122 0.37 -6.97 0.31
N LEU A 123 1.26 -6.67 -0.63
CA LEU A 123 1.83 -7.67 -1.52
C LEU A 123 2.68 -8.70 -0.74
N HIS A 124 3.47 -8.23 0.22
CA HIS A 124 4.27 -9.11 1.06
C HIS A 124 3.39 -10.09 1.86
N LEU A 125 2.32 -9.60 2.49
CA LEU A 125 1.39 -10.45 3.23
C LEU A 125 0.67 -11.47 2.33
N VAL A 126 0.19 -11.05 1.16
CA VAL A 126 -0.46 -11.98 0.22
C VAL A 126 0.50 -13.10 -0.18
N ASN A 127 1.75 -12.77 -0.49
CA ASN A 127 2.76 -13.76 -0.86
C ASN A 127 3.12 -14.69 0.30
N GLU A 128 3.28 -14.18 1.52
CA GLU A 128 3.54 -14.98 2.71
C GLU A 128 2.39 -15.97 3.00
N LEU A 129 1.14 -15.48 2.93
CA LEU A 129 -0.03 -16.31 3.14
C LEU A 129 -0.17 -17.37 2.04
N TYR A 130 0.06 -16.99 0.78
CA TYR A 130 0.02 -17.94 -0.33
C TYR A 130 1.14 -18.98 -0.24
N ALA A 131 2.34 -18.60 0.20
CA ALA A 131 3.44 -19.54 0.39
C ALA A 131 3.14 -20.59 1.47
N ARG A 132 2.46 -20.21 2.56
CA ARG A 132 2.10 -21.13 3.65
C ARG A 132 0.84 -21.94 3.37
N TRP A 133 -0.19 -21.26 2.92
CA TRP A 133 -1.55 -21.81 2.86
C TRP A 133 -2.02 -22.07 1.42
N GLY A 134 -1.17 -21.86 0.42
CA GLY A 134 -1.49 -22.04 -1.00
C GLY A 134 -1.93 -23.46 -1.38
N SER A 135 -1.54 -24.47 -0.59
CA SER A 135 -2.02 -25.84 -0.74
C SER A 135 -3.47 -26.03 -0.26
N LEU A 136 -3.90 -25.27 0.77
CA LEU A 136 -5.26 -25.30 1.32
C LEU A 136 -6.20 -24.36 0.56
N LEU A 137 -5.66 -23.27 0.00
CA LEU A 137 -6.37 -22.34 -0.87
C LEU A 137 -6.66 -23.04 -2.20
N PHE A 138 -7.75 -23.82 -2.25
CA PHE A 138 -8.21 -24.44 -3.48
C PHE A 138 -8.50 -23.35 -4.53
N PHE A 139 -7.63 -23.26 -5.52
CA PHE A 139 -7.81 -22.39 -6.66
C PHE A 139 -8.06 -23.26 -7.89
N ASN A 140 -9.28 -23.21 -8.42
CA ASN A 140 -9.63 -23.97 -9.61
C ASN A 140 -8.96 -23.33 -10.85
N LYS A 141 -7.70 -23.71 -11.07
CA LYS A 141 -6.86 -23.20 -12.16
C LYS A 141 -7.51 -23.40 -13.53
N LYS A 142 -8.27 -24.49 -13.72
CA LYS A 142 -8.96 -24.78 -14.99
C LYS A 142 -9.99 -23.71 -15.35
N VAL A 143 -10.80 -23.31 -14.36
CA VAL A 143 -11.84 -22.30 -14.53
C VAL A 143 -11.23 -20.93 -14.81
N VAL A 144 -10.17 -20.56 -14.09
CA VAL A 144 -9.53 -19.25 -14.26
C VAL A 144 -8.79 -19.15 -15.59
N VAL A 145 -8.07 -20.20 -16.00
CA VAL A 145 -7.44 -20.26 -17.33
C VAL A 145 -8.48 -20.11 -18.42
N HIS A 146 -9.62 -20.81 -18.31
CA HIS A 146 -10.72 -20.68 -19.25
C HIS A 146 -11.28 -19.25 -19.30
N TYR A 147 -11.50 -18.58 -18.16
CA TYR A 147 -11.96 -17.18 -18.15
C TYR A 147 -10.92 -16.21 -18.71
N LEU A 148 -9.63 -16.39 -18.39
CA LEU A 148 -8.57 -15.53 -18.91
C LEU A 148 -8.39 -15.71 -20.43
N GLN A 149 -8.48 -16.94 -20.94
CA GLN A 149 -8.48 -17.22 -22.38
C GLN A 149 -9.67 -16.53 -23.06
N ASN A 150 -10.87 -16.64 -22.49
CA ASN A 150 -12.07 -15.99 -23.04
C ASN A 150 -11.96 -14.46 -23.04
N VAL A 151 -11.30 -13.84 -22.05
CA VAL A 151 -11.06 -12.39 -22.01
C VAL A 151 -10.01 -11.95 -23.04
N VAL A 152 -8.98 -12.78 -23.28
CA VAL A 152 -7.97 -12.52 -24.32
C VAL A 152 -8.58 -12.67 -25.72
N GLU A 153 -9.49 -13.64 -25.90
CA GLU A 153 -10.15 -13.91 -27.18
C GLU A 153 -11.32 -12.94 -27.45
N ASN A 154 -11.96 -12.36 -26.43
CA ASN A 154 -13.06 -11.40 -26.57
C ASN A 154 -12.86 -10.14 -25.70
N PRO A 155 -12.10 -9.13 -26.15
CA PRO A 155 -11.86 -7.90 -25.41
C PRO A 155 -13.05 -6.91 -25.38
N ALA A 156 -14.18 -7.23 -26.02
CA ALA A 156 -15.29 -6.30 -26.29
C ALA A 156 -16.57 -6.53 -25.46
N LEU A 157 -16.46 -7.04 -24.22
CA LEU A 157 -17.60 -7.05 -23.29
C LEU A 157 -17.43 -5.93 -22.25
N PRO A 158 -18.19 -4.82 -22.35
CA PRO A 158 -18.26 -3.85 -21.27
C PRO A 158 -18.90 -4.55 -20.07
N CYS A 159 -18.27 -4.34 -18.91
CA CYS A 159 -18.77 -4.78 -17.62
C CYS A 159 -20.21 -4.26 -17.43
N GLY A 160 -21.12 -5.16 -17.01
CA GLY A 160 -22.48 -4.80 -16.61
C GLY A 160 -22.54 -3.93 -15.36
#